data_AF-A0AAX6MIR9-F1
#
_entry.id   AF-A0AAX6MIR9-F1
#
_cell.length_a   1.000
_cell.length_b   1.000
_cell.length_c   1.000
_cell.angle_alpha   90.00
_cell.angle_beta   90.00
_cell.angle_gamma   90.00
#
_symmetry.space_group_name_H-M   'P 1'
#
loop_
_entity.id
_entity.type
_entity.pdbx_description
1 polymer ?
#
loop_
_entity_poly.entity_id
_entity_poly.type
_entity_poly.pdbx_seq_one_letter_code
_entity_poly.pdbx_strand_id
1 'polypeptide(L)'
;MGILRDCALVIVFFCLLTAAIPAYLGTLGPKTGLRQMIQARFSFGRYFVSVPVILNLATLTGFCVVTCVIGGQCLSAVASGSLTPAVGIVIMGVMALLISFCGYDILHQYERFAWIPALVAIIIATGCGGQGLRQQAPAEPATPGGVLSFGMIIASYMIPYACLASDFTTYLNPKFSS
;
A
#
# COMPACT_ATOMS: atom_id res chain seq x y z
N MET A 1 -26.59 12.89 2.94
CA MET A 1 -25.62 12.95 4.06
C MET A 1 -25.18 11.57 4.59
N GLY A 2 -25.52 10.45 3.94
CA GLY A 2 -25.26 9.10 4.46
C GLY A 2 -24.05 8.39 3.84
N ILE A 3 -24.02 8.28 2.50
CA ILE A 3 -23.12 7.34 1.81
C ILE A 3 -21.62 7.58 2.06
N LEU A 4 -21.15 8.83 2.01
CA LEU A 4 -19.73 9.17 2.26
C LEU A 4 -19.30 8.79 3.68
N ARG A 5 -20.19 9.01 4.66
CA ARG A 5 -19.93 8.66 6.06
C ARG A 5 -19.92 7.14 6.23
N ASP A 6 -20.88 6.44 5.63
CA ASP A 6 -20.97 4.99 5.72
C ASP A 6 -19.75 4.33 5.06
N CYS A 7 -19.32 4.80 3.88
CA CYS A 7 -18.07 4.38 3.25
C CYS A 7 -16.85 4.67 4.12
N ALA A 8 -16.74 5.87 4.71
CA ALA A 8 -15.63 6.23 5.58
C ALA A 8 -15.56 5.33 6.82
N LEU A 9 -16.70 5.03 7.44
CA LEU A 9 -16.78 4.12 8.59
C LEU A 9 -16.36 2.70 8.21
N VAL A 10 -16.81 2.20 7.06
CA VAL A 10 -16.40 0.88 6.56
C VAL A 10 -14.89 0.86 6.31
N ILE A 11 -14.34 1.91 5.69
CA ILE A 11 -12.89 2.01 5.46
C ILE A 11 -12.13 1.96 6.77
N VAL A 12 -12.46 2.84 7.72
CA VAL A 12 -11.74 2.91 9.00
C VAL A 12 -11.86 1.59 9.77
N PHE A 13 -13.04 0.98 9.83
CA PHE A 13 -13.26 -0.27 10.55
C PHE A 13 -12.46 -1.43 9.94
N PHE A 14 -12.57 -1.66 8.62
CA PHE A 14 -11.85 -2.74 7.96
C PHE A 14 -10.34 -2.49 7.92
N CYS A 15 -9.89 -1.24 7.74
CA CYS A 15 -8.47 -0.89 7.85
C CYS A 15 -7.94 -1.22 9.25
N LEU A 16 -8.61 -0.80 10.33
CA LEU A 16 -8.14 -1.09 11.69
C LEU A 16 -8.10 -2.60 11.98
N LEU A 17 -9.13 -3.34 11.58
CA LEU A 17 -9.20 -4.78 11.77
C LEU A 17 -8.09 -5.50 11.00
N THR A 18 -7.85 -5.11 9.75
CA THR A 18 -6.85 -5.75 8.90
C THR A 18 -5.45 -5.24 9.16
N ALA A 19 -5.26 -4.05 9.77
CA ALA A 19 -3.97 -3.51 10.23
C ALA A 19 -3.36 -4.31 11.38
N ALA A 20 -4.21 -4.90 12.22
CA ALA A 20 -3.76 -5.65 13.38
C ALA A 20 -2.88 -6.84 12.99
N ILE A 21 -3.17 -7.48 11.85
CA ILE A 21 -2.43 -8.63 11.33
C ILE A 21 -0.98 -8.26 10.95
N PRO A 22 -0.72 -7.31 10.02
CA PRO A 22 0.63 -6.87 9.69
C PRO A 22 1.34 -6.21 10.89
N ALA A 23 0.63 -5.53 11.79
CA ALA A 23 1.23 -4.98 13.01
C ALA A 23 1.77 -6.09 13.92
N TYR A 24 0.96 -7.13 14.19
CA TYR A 24 1.39 -8.28 14.98
C TYR A 24 2.57 -9.01 14.33
N LEU A 25 2.46 -9.29 13.03
CA LEU A 25 3.51 -9.92 12.22
C LEU A 25 4.80 -9.08 12.15
N GLY A 26 4.69 -7.75 12.18
CA GLY A 26 5.83 -6.84 12.29
C GLY A 26 6.57 -6.93 13.62
N THR A 27 5.91 -7.30 14.73
CA THR A 27 6.59 -7.51 16.03
C THR A 27 7.40 -8.81 16.08
N LEU A 28 7.14 -9.75 15.17
CA LEU A 28 7.87 -11.02 15.07
C LEU A 28 9.22 -10.84 14.35
N GLY A 29 9.35 -9.86 13.46
CA GLY A 29 10.60 -9.55 12.75
C GLY A 29 11.80 -9.24 13.67
N PRO A 30 11.69 -8.30 14.64
CA PRO A 30 12.78 -7.96 15.57
C PRO A 30 13.14 -9.11 16.52
N LYS A 31 12.17 -9.97 16.86
CA LYS A 31 12.37 -11.10 17.78
C LYS A 31 13.02 -12.30 17.11
N THR A 32 12.71 -12.56 15.84
CA THR A 32 13.23 -13.72 15.11
C THR A 32 14.46 -13.37 14.27
N GLY A 33 14.64 -12.10 13.88
CA GLY A 33 15.71 -11.67 12.99
C GLY A 33 15.60 -12.23 11.56
N LEU A 34 14.46 -12.81 11.20
CA LEU A 34 14.23 -13.47 9.91
C LEU A 34 13.17 -12.74 9.09
N ARG A 35 13.43 -12.64 7.78
CA ARG A 35 12.49 -12.10 6.78
C ARG A 35 11.21 -12.92 6.74
N GLN A 36 10.10 -12.30 6.37
CA GLN A 36 8.77 -12.92 6.56
C GLN A 36 8.61 -14.21 5.75
N MET A 37 9.18 -14.24 4.55
CA MET A 37 9.13 -15.40 3.67
C MET A 37 10.03 -16.55 4.15
N ILE A 38 11.04 -16.24 4.98
CA ILE A 38 11.85 -17.26 5.66
C ILE A 38 11.09 -17.82 6.86
N GLN A 39 10.35 -16.98 7.59
CA GLN A 39 9.45 -17.45 8.65
C GLN A 39 8.38 -18.39 8.11
N ALA A 40 7.83 -18.12 6.92
CA ALA A 40 6.87 -18.99 6.24
C ALA A 40 7.40 -20.41 5.98
N ARG A 41 8.73 -20.60 5.91
CA ARG A 41 9.36 -21.91 5.77
C ARG A 41 9.16 -22.81 6.98
N PHE A 42 9.01 -22.24 8.18
CA PHE A 42 8.76 -23.01 9.40
C PHE A 42 7.32 -23.55 9.45
N SER A 43 6.36 -22.83 8.86
CA SER A 43 4.94 -23.25 8.84
C SER A 43 4.61 -24.19 7.67
N PHE A 44 5.14 -23.93 6.47
CA PHE A 44 4.81 -24.71 5.27
C PHE A 44 5.86 -25.78 4.91
N GLY A 45 6.99 -25.83 5.60
CA GLY A 45 8.08 -26.76 5.30
C GLY A 45 8.90 -26.38 4.05
N ARG A 46 9.96 -27.14 3.78
CA ARG A 46 11.01 -26.77 2.81
C ARG A 46 10.54 -26.77 1.34
N TYR A 47 9.58 -27.61 0.97
CA TYR A 47 9.14 -27.78 -0.41
C TYR A 47 7.87 -26.99 -0.75
N PHE A 48 6.90 -26.92 0.16
CA PHE A 48 5.65 -26.20 -0.09
C PHE A 48 5.77 -24.68 0.07
N VAL A 49 6.78 -24.17 0.77
CA VAL A 49 7.02 -22.73 0.92
C VAL A 49 7.26 -22.01 -0.42
N SER A 50 7.73 -22.71 -1.46
CA SER A 50 7.96 -22.10 -2.77
C SER A 50 6.69 -21.52 -3.39
N VAL A 51 5.53 -22.13 -3.13
CA VAL A 51 4.23 -21.66 -3.66
C VAL A 51 3.85 -20.27 -3.09
N PRO A 52 3.72 -20.06 -1.77
CA PRO A 52 3.44 -18.74 -1.22
C PRO A 52 4.56 -17.73 -1.52
N VAL A 53 5.81 -18.17 -1.70
CA VAL A 53 6.91 -17.30 -2.14
C VAL A 53 6.68 -16.74 -3.53
N ILE A 54 6.36 -17.59 -4.50
CA ILE A 54 6.10 -17.16 -5.88
C ILE A 54 4.85 -16.28 -5.94
N LEU A 55 3.78 -16.65 -5.21
CA LEU A 55 2.56 -15.85 -5.16
C LEU A 55 2.81 -14.46 -4.58
N ASN A 56 3.54 -14.36 -3.47
CA ASN A 56 3.89 -13.07 -2.88
C ASN A 56 4.75 -12.24 -3.85
N LEU A 57 5.73 -12.85 -4.52
CA LEU A 57 6.54 -12.17 -5.52
C LEU A 57 5.68 -11.63 -6.67
N ALA A 58 4.73 -12.41 -7.17
CA ALA A 58 3.80 -11.98 -8.21
C ALA A 58 2.92 -10.81 -7.76
N THR A 59 2.39 -10.85 -6.54
CA THR A 59 1.60 -9.76 -5.94
C THR A 59 2.41 -8.47 -5.85
N LEU A 60 3.64 -8.53 -5.32
CA LEU A 60 4.51 -7.37 -5.17
C LEU A 60 4.91 -6.77 -6.52
N THR A 61 5.27 -7.61 -7.49
CA THR A 61 5.54 -7.16 -8.85
C THR A 61 4.31 -6.47 -9.46
N GLY A 62 3.11 -7.02 -9.25
CA GLY A 62 1.86 -6.39 -9.66
C GLY A 62 1.68 -4.99 -9.07
N PHE A 63 1.92 -4.82 -7.77
CA PHE A 63 1.88 -3.51 -7.11
C PHE A 63 2.92 -2.53 -7.68
N CYS A 64 4.14 -2.98 -7.96
CA CYS A 64 5.18 -2.16 -8.59
C CYS A 64 4.75 -1.68 -9.98
N VAL A 65 4.18 -2.56 -10.81
CA VAL A 65 3.68 -2.21 -12.15
C VAL A 65 2.56 -1.16 -12.06
N VAL A 66 1.57 -1.38 -11.19
CA VAL A 66 0.46 -0.42 -10.99
C VAL A 66 0.99 0.95 -10.55
N THR A 67 1.97 0.97 -9.65
CA THR A 67 2.57 2.23 -9.16
C THR A 67 3.32 2.97 -10.28
N CYS A 68 4.05 2.25 -11.13
CA CYS A 68 4.74 2.85 -12.28
C CYS A 68 3.73 3.40 -13.30
N VAL A 69 2.61 2.70 -13.52
CA VAL A 69 1.55 3.14 -14.44
C VAL A 69 0.91 4.43 -13.94
N ILE A 70 0.46 4.45 -12.68
CA ILE A 70 -0.19 5.63 -12.07
C ILE A 70 0.79 6.80 -11.99
N GLY A 71 2.04 6.55 -11.59
CA GLY A 71 3.08 7.57 -11.55
C GLY A 71 3.36 8.16 -12.94
N GLY A 72 3.44 7.31 -13.97
CA GLY A 72 3.67 7.73 -15.35
C GLY A 72 2.51 8.55 -15.92
N GLN A 73 1.27 8.16 -15.59
CA GLN A 73 0.07 8.93 -15.93
C GLN A 73 0.06 10.29 -15.24
N CYS A 74 0.44 10.35 -13.96
CA CYS A 74 0.58 11.60 -13.22
C CYS A 74 1.62 12.53 -13.87
N LEU A 75 2.79 12.00 -14.23
CA LEU A 75 3.84 12.76 -14.89
C LEU A 75 3.38 13.32 -16.26
N SER A 76 2.68 12.50 -17.04
CA SER A 76 2.10 12.92 -18.33
C SER A 76 1.03 14.01 -18.15
N ALA A 77 0.21 13.93 -17.10
CA ALA A 77 -0.81 14.93 -16.78
C ALA A 77 -0.18 16.29 -16.40
N VAL A 78 0.89 16.29 -15.59
CA VAL A 78 1.61 17.52 -15.23
C VAL A 78 2.31 18.14 -16.45
N ALA A 79 2.81 17.30 -17.36
CA ALA A 79 3.47 17.74 -18.58
C ALA A 79 2.51 18.31 -19.65
N SER A 80 1.20 18.45 -19.35
CA SER A 80 0.19 19.10 -20.19
C SER A 80 0.21 18.69 -21.66
N GLY A 81 0.45 17.39 -21.93
CA GLY A 81 0.42 16.82 -23.28
C GLY A 81 1.75 16.81 -24.05
N SER A 82 2.85 17.30 -23.46
CA SER A 82 4.19 17.20 -24.09
C SER A 82 4.81 15.80 -23.99
N LEU A 83 4.31 14.95 -23.09
CA LEU A 83 4.80 13.59 -22.86
C LEU A 83 3.67 12.56 -22.98
N THR A 84 3.86 11.57 -23.87
CA THR A 84 2.96 10.41 -23.99
C THR A 84 2.98 9.58 -22.70
N PRO A 85 1.84 9.05 -22.22
CA PRO A 85 1.78 8.22 -21.01
C PRO A 85 2.78 7.06 -21.00
N ALA A 86 3.01 6.41 -22.14
CA ALA A 86 3.99 5.33 -22.27
C ALA A 86 5.41 5.76 -21.90
N VAL A 87 5.84 6.95 -22.33
CA VAL A 87 7.16 7.51 -22.01
C VAL A 87 7.22 7.86 -20.52
N GLY A 88 6.14 8.40 -19.97
CA GLY A 88 6.03 8.68 -18.53
C GLY A 88 6.22 7.42 -17.66
N ILE A 89 5.64 6.29 -18.07
CA ILE A 89 5.80 5.00 -17.35
C ILE A 89 7.24 4.52 -17.38
N VAL A 90 7.92 4.61 -18.53
CA VAL A 90 9.32 4.20 -18.65
C VAL A 90 10.22 5.07 -17.78
N ILE A 91 10.03 6.40 -17.81
CA ILE A 91 10.79 7.34 -16.96
C ILE A 91 10.60 7.01 -15.48
N MET A 92 9.36 6.77 -15.06
CA MET A 92 9.05 6.40 -13.67
C MET A 92 9.70 5.06 -13.27
N GLY A 93 9.67 4.06 -14.15
CA GLY A 93 10.33 2.77 -13.91
C GLY A 93 11.84 2.90 -13.76
N VAL A 94 12.50 3.69 -14.61
CA VAL A 94 13.95 3.93 -14.53
C VAL A 94 14.29 4.68 -13.23
N MET A 95 13.51 5.70 -12.87
CA MET A 95 13.73 6.45 -11.63
C MET A 95 13.55 5.57 -10.38
N ALA A 96 12.49 4.76 -10.34
CA ALA A 96 12.26 3.81 -9.25
C ALA A 96 13.39 2.77 -9.14
N LEU A 97 13.91 2.30 -10.28
CA LEU A 97 15.04 1.37 -10.34
C LEU A 97 16.33 2.03 -9.82
N LEU A 98 16.61 3.29 -10.17
CA LEU A 98 17.76 4.03 -9.63
C LEU A 98 17.67 4.22 -8.11
N ILE A 99 16.48 4.55 -7.60
CA ILE A 99 16.24 4.70 -6.15
C ILE A 99 16.42 3.36 -5.42
N SER A 100 16.05 2.24 -6.04
CA SER A 100 16.27 0.90 -5.46
C SER A 100 17.75 0.62 -5.17
N PHE A 101 18.68 1.19 -5.95
CA PHE A 101 20.12 1.07 -5.69
C PHE A 101 20.64 1.97 -4.56
N CYS A 102 19.89 2.99 -4.14
CA CYS A 102 20.30 3.90 -3.04
C CYS A 102 20.26 3.24 -1.64
N GLY A 103 19.77 2.02 -1.53
CA GLY A 103 19.77 1.25 -0.27
C GLY A 103 18.67 1.65 0.73
N TYR A 104 18.64 0.94 1.85
CA TYR A 104 17.57 1.03 2.85
C TYR A 104 17.52 2.37 3.60
N ASP A 105 18.67 2.95 3.96
CA ASP A 105 18.70 4.16 4.80
C ASP A 105 18.07 5.37 4.12
N ILE A 106 18.34 5.56 2.82
CA ILE A 106 17.77 6.65 2.03
C ILE A 106 16.27 6.44 1.83
N LEU A 107 15.87 5.20 1.51
CA LEU A 107 14.46 4.85 1.35
C LEU A 107 13.69 5.07 2.66
N HIS A 108 14.25 4.67 3.79
CA HIS A 108 13.59 4.81 5.09
C HIS A 108 13.41 6.28 5.49
N GLN A 109 14.40 7.14 5.25
CA GLN A 109 14.23 8.59 5.44
C GLN A 109 13.16 9.16 4.52
N TYR A 110 13.16 8.77 3.23
CA TYR A 110 12.15 9.20 2.28
C TYR A 110 10.74 8.79 2.70
N GLU A 111 10.52 7.52 3.04
CA GLU A 111 9.23 6.99 3.49
C GLU A 111 8.72 7.69 4.76
N ARG A 112 9.64 8.07 5.66
CA ARG A 112 9.29 8.84 6.87
C ARG A 112 8.70 10.21 6.55
N PHE A 113 9.06 10.82 5.42
CA PHE A 113 8.52 12.12 4.98
C PHE A 113 7.45 12.00 3.89
N ALA A 114 7.32 10.85 3.23
CA ALA A 114 6.42 10.64 2.09
C ALA A 114 4.93 10.85 2.41
N TRP A 115 4.53 10.70 3.68
CA TRP A 115 3.15 10.97 4.11
C TRP A 115 2.79 12.46 4.08
N ILE A 116 3.77 13.37 4.20
CA ILE A 116 3.51 14.82 4.26
C ILE A 116 3.02 15.35 2.90
N PRO A 117 3.72 15.11 1.77
CA PRO A 117 3.21 15.53 0.46
C PRO A 117 1.87 14.88 0.11
N ALA A 118 1.68 13.60 0.47
CA ALA A 118 0.42 12.90 0.24
C ALA A 118 -0.74 13.56 1.00
N LEU A 119 -0.54 13.92 2.27
CA LEU A 119 -1.54 14.61 3.08
C LEU A 119 -1.85 16.00 2.52
N VAL A 120 -0.84 16.77 2.11
CA VAL A 120 -1.03 18.08 1.48
C VAL A 120 -1.83 17.96 0.17
N ALA A 121 -1.52 16.97 -0.67
CA ALA A 121 -2.26 16.72 -1.90
C ALA A 121 -3.73 16.38 -1.64
N ILE A 122 -4.02 15.56 -0.61
CA ILE A 122 -5.39 15.23 -0.19
C ILE A 122 -6.14 16.47 0.31
N ILE A 123 -5.48 17.34 1.09
CA ILE A 123 -6.08 18.60 1.56
C ILE A 123 -6.42 19.50 0.38
N ILE A 124 -5.49 19.67 -0.57
CA ILE A 124 -5.72 20.51 -1.76
C ILE A 124 -6.85 19.94 -2.61
N ALA A 125 -6.84 18.63 -2.87
CA ALA A 125 -7.91 17.97 -3.63
C ALA A 125 -9.28 18.12 -2.95
N THR A 126 -9.32 17.99 -1.61
CA THR A 126 -10.55 18.17 -0.83
C THR A 126 -10.98 19.64 -0.79
N GLY A 127 -10.05 20.59 -0.77
CA GLY A 127 -10.32 22.03 -0.82
C GLY A 127 -10.86 22.48 -2.17
N CYS A 128 -10.26 22.03 -3.27
CA CYS A 128 -10.70 22.33 -4.63
C CYS A 128 -12.01 21.60 -4.99
N GLY A 129 -12.20 20.36 -4.51
CA GLY A 129 -13.41 19.55 -4.75
C GLY A 129 -14.53 19.73 -3.71
N GLY A 130 -14.30 20.50 -2.64
CA GLY A 130 -15.17 20.59 -1.47
C GLY A 130 -16.58 21.07 -1.76
N GLN A 131 -16.75 21.93 -2.77
CA GLN A 131 -18.05 22.42 -3.21
C GLN A 131 -18.88 21.32 -3.89
N GLY A 132 -18.23 20.37 -4.58
CA GLY A 132 -18.86 19.23 -5.27
C GLY A 132 -19.17 18.04 -4.37
N LEU A 133 -18.51 17.91 -3.21
CA LEU A 133 -18.75 16.81 -2.25
C LEU A 133 -20.18 16.80 -1.67
N ARG A 134 -20.90 17.93 -1.71
CA ARG A 134 -22.32 18.01 -1.32
C ARG A 134 -23.26 17.44 -2.39
N GLN A 135 -22.84 17.39 -3.64
CA GLN A 135 -23.58 16.79 -4.76
C GLN A 135 -23.29 15.29 -4.81
N GLN A 136 -23.87 14.55 -3.86
CA GLN A 136 -23.76 13.09 -3.83
C GLN A 136 -24.59 12.51 -4.98
N ALA A 137 -23.99 11.65 -5.81
CA ALA A 137 -24.73 10.87 -6.78
C ALA A 137 -25.82 10.03 -6.07
N PRO A 138 -26.97 9.75 -6.70
CA PRO A 138 -27.98 8.87 -6.13
C PRO A 138 -27.35 7.49 -5.89
N ALA A 139 -27.13 7.16 -4.62
CA ALA A 139 -26.54 5.89 -4.23
C ALA A 139 -27.65 4.99 -3.71
N GLU A 140 -27.66 3.74 -4.17
CA GLU A 140 -28.53 2.72 -3.59
C GLU A 140 -28.20 2.52 -2.10
N PRO A 141 -29.19 2.13 -1.26
CA PRO A 141 -28.97 1.85 0.14
C PRO A 141 -27.84 0.84 0.35
N ALA A 142 -27.00 1.05 1.37
CA ALA A 142 -25.89 0.15 1.69
C ALA A 142 -26.41 -1.26 1.99
N THR A 143 -26.26 -2.17 1.03
CA THR A 143 -26.59 -3.58 1.23
C THR A 143 -25.48 -4.26 2.03
N PRO A 144 -25.78 -5.24 2.90
CA PRO A 144 -24.77 -5.99 3.64
C PRO A 144 -23.70 -6.62 2.72
N GLY A 145 -24.12 -7.10 1.54
CA GLY A 145 -23.21 -7.65 0.53
C GLY A 145 -22.29 -6.58 -0.08
N GLY A 146 -22.79 -5.36 -0.32
CA GLY A 146 -21.98 -4.25 -0.82
C GLY A 146 -20.93 -3.79 0.20
N VAL A 147 -21.32 -3.71 1.48
CA VAL A 147 -20.41 -3.37 2.58
C VAL A 147 -19.30 -4.42 2.74
N LEU A 148 -19.67 -5.71 2.73
CA LEU A 148 -18.70 -6.80 2.79
C LEU A 148 -17.75 -6.80 1.58
N SER A 149 -18.29 -6.63 0.37
CA SER A 149 -17.48 -6.59 -0.85
C SER A 149 -16.48 -5.42 -0.81
N PHE A 150 -16.92 -4.25 -0.36
CA PHE A 150 -16.06 -3.09 -0.20
C PHE A 150 -14.99 -3.32 0.89
N GLY A 151 -15.37 -3.87 2.04
CA GLY A 151 -14.43 -4.23 3.11
C GLY A 151 -13.40 -5.28 2.67
N MET A 152 -13.78 -6.24 1.83
CA MET A 152 -12.86 -7.25 1.28
C MET A 152 -11.84 -6.66 0.31
N ILE A 153 -12.20 -5.63 -0.47
CA ILE A 153 -11.24 -4.91 -1.32
C ILE A 153 -10.17 -4.25 -0.45
N ILE A 154 -10.57 -3.63 0.66
CA ILE A 154 -9.66 -2.98 1.61
C ILE A 154 -8.77 -4.03 2.29
N ALA A 155 -9.35 -5.14 2.74
CA ALA A 155 -8.59 -6.24 3.31
C ALA A 155 -7.56 -6.81 2.32
N SER A 156 -7.93 -6.99 1.06
CA SER A 156 -7.04 -7.46 0.00
C SER A 156 -5.84 -6.53 -0.23
N TYR A 157 -6.02 -5.22 -0.05
CA TYR A 157 -4.91 -4.26 -0.10
C TYR A 157 -3.99 -4.35 1.12
N MET A 158 -4.55 -4.60 2.31
CA MET A 158 -3.82 -4.58 3.58
C MET A 158 -3.04 -5.87 3.87
N ILE A 159 -3.60 -7.03 3.50
CA ILE A 159 -3.02 -8.35 3.77
C ILE A 159 -1.61 -8.55 3.16
N PRO A 160 -1.33 -8.13 1.90
CA PRO A 160 0.00 -8.25 1.31
C PRO A 160 1.11 -7.57 2.14
N TYR A 161 0.80 -6.49 2.87
CA TYR A 161 1.78 -5.87 3.76
C TYR A 161 2.19 -6.78 4.93
N ALA A 162 1.33 -7.71 5.35
CA ALA A 162 1.67 -8.68 6.37
C ALA A 162 2.78 -9.63 5.90
N CYS A 163 2.86 -9.91 4.60
CA CYS A 163 3.93 -10.70 3.98
C CYS A 163 5.26 -9.91 3.84
N LEU A 164 5.24 -8.60 4.06
CA LEU A 164 6.40 -7.71 3.99
C LEU A 164 6.86 -7.20 5.36
N ALA A 165 6.01 -7.24 6.37
CA ALA A 165 6.24 -6.57 7.65
C ALA A 165 7.58 -6.95 8.32
N SER A 166 7.98 -8.23 8.26
CA SER A 166 9.26 -8.68 8.82
C SER A 166 10.47 -8.28 7.99
N ASP A 167 10.32 -7.91 6.71
CA ASP A 167 11.46 -7.55 5.85
C ASP A 167 12.04 -6.17 6.20
N PHE A 168 11.20 -5.27 6.73
CA PHE A 168 11.64 -3.96 7.21
C PHE A 168 11.98 -3.98 8.70
N THR A 169 11.26 -4.78 9.49
CA THR A 169 11.45 -4.83 10.94
C THR A 169 12.64 -5.68 11.39
N THR A 170 13.24 -6.48 10.50
CA THR A 170 14.54 -7.13 10.77
C THR A 170 15.71 -6.15 10.91
N TYR A 171 15.59 -4.96 10.33
CA TYR A 171 16.61 -3.90 10.45
C TYR A 171 16.41 -3.03 11.70
N LEU A 172 15.28 -3.19 12.41
CA LEU A 172 15.01 -2.50 13.66
C LEU A 172 15.78 -3.17 14.80
N ASN A 173 16.46 -2.36 15.60
CA ASN A 173 17.32 -2.83 16.68
C ASN A 173 16.48 -3.49 17.79
N PRO A 174 16.77 -4.74 18.21
CA PRO A 174 15.96 -5.47 19.19
C PRO A 174 15.94 -4.87 20.60
N LYS A 175 16.73 -3.81 20.84
CA LYS A 175 16.84 -3.10 22.12
C LYS A 175 15.83 -1.96 22.31
N PHE A 176 15.10 -1.55 21.27
CA PHE A 176 14.00 -0.59 21.45
C PHE A 176 12.71 -1.36 21.73
N SER A 177 12.10 -1.13 22.89
CA SER A 177 10.76 -1.62 23.17
C SER A 177 9.82 -1.00 22.14
N SER A 178 9.08 -1.85 21.42
CA SER A 178 7.82 -1.45 20.80
C SER A 178 6.83 -0.96 21.86
#